data_AF-A0AAD7SAK3-F1
#
_entry.id   AF-A0AAD7SAK3-F1
#
_cell.length_a   1.000
_cell.length_b   1.000
_cell.length_c   1.000
_cell.angle_alpha   90.00
_cell.angle_beta   90.00
_cell.angle_gamma   90.00
#
_symmetry.space_group_name_H-M   'P 1'
#
loop_
_entity.id
_entity.type
_entity.pdbx_description
1 polymer ?
#
loop_
_entity_poly.entity_id
_entity_poly.type
_entity_poly.pdbx_seq_one_letter_code
_entity_poly.pdbx_strand_id
1 'polypeptide(L)'
;MSGTTSTAVHGIYQPHKGLWIGCPDKYLKISHLLHEDMTATIVGNGGSETAPFRVDTGVKQGCIIASTLFAIFIAAILHLTSQNLPEGVKLMYRTDDRLFNLNRFKAKSKVLTSTIMELQYADDNAVVAYSEADLQSILNAFARAYRLLGLDLNIKKTQI
;
A
#
# COMPACT_ATOMS: atom_id res chain seq x y z
N MET A 1 -35.32 32.86 6.88
CA MET A 1 -34.07 32.51 7.56
C MET A 1 -33.90 31.00 7.46
N SER A 2 -33.31 30.53 6.37
CA SER A 2 -33.07 29.12 6.10
C SER A 2 -31.72 28.72 6.69
N GLY A 3 -31.73 27.91 7.74
CA GLY A 3 -30.53 27.35 8.33
C GLY A 3 -30.01 26.20 7.47
N THR A 4 -28.88 26.41 6.81
CA THR A 4 -28.14 25.38 6.08
C THR A 4 -27.32 24.59 7.10
N THR A 5 -27.73 23.35 7.38
CA THR A 5 -26.95 22.40 8.18
C THR A 5 -25.73 21.95 7.39
N SER A 6 -24.56 22.43 7.81
CA SER A 6 -23.24 21.99 7.33
C SER A 6 -22.96 20.58 7.84
N THR A 7 -23.13 19.57 6.98
CA THR A 7 -22.69 18.21 7.27
C THR A 7 -21.16 18.16 7.25
N ALA A 8 -20.54 18.18 8.42
CA ALA A 8 -19.11 18.02 8.58
C ALA A 8 -18.71 16.59 8.18
N VAL A 9 -17.95 16.47 7.08
CA VAL A 9 -17.24 15.25 6.72
C VAL A 9 -16.19 14.97 7.80
N HIS A 10 -16.33 13.86 8.53
CA HIS A 10 -15.31 13.35 9.45
C HIS A 10 -14.13 12.80 8.63
N GLY A 11 -13.26 13.70 8.18
CA GLY A 11 -11.95 13.37 7.63
C GLY A 11 -10.94 13.17 8.77
N ILE A 12 -10.19 12.06 8.73
CA ILE A 12 -9.08 11.81 9.63
C ILE A 12 -7.85 12.57 9.10
N TYR A 13 -7.52 13.68 9.77
CA TYR A 13 -6.24 14.43 9.88
C TYR A 13 -5.40 14.83 8.64
N GLN A 14 -4.97 16.11 8.61
CA GLN A 14 -3.79 16.65 7.90
C GLN A 14 -3.03 17.60 8.86
N PRO A 15 -1.68 17.66 8.84
CA PRO A 15 -1.04 18.71 8.04
C PRO A 15 0.22 18.27 7.28
N HIS A 16 0.44 18.97 6.17
CA HIS A 16 1.50 18.85 5.16
C HIS A 16 1.22 17.82 4.04
N LYS A 17 0.31 18.24 3.14
CA LYS A 17 -0.03 17.66 1.83
C LYS A 17 -0.63 16.24 1.87
N GLY A 18 -1.41 15.92 2.91
CA GLY A 18 -1.92 14.57 3.19
C GLY A 18 -2.97 14.01 2.23
N LEU A 19 -2.87 12.72 1.96
CA LEU A 19 -3.76 11.91 1.15
C LEU A 19 -5.19 11.95 1.68
N TRP A 20 -6.11 12.57 0.93
CA TRP A 20 -7.55 12.41 1.20
C TRP A 20 -8.03 11.08 0.63
N ILE A 21 -7.89 10.00 1.39
CA ILE A 21 -8.65 8.77 1.11
C ILE A 21 -10.05 8.98 1.71
N GLY A 22 -11.02 9.34 0.87
CA GLY A 22 -12.42 9.31 1.28
C GLY A 22 -12.82 7.89 1.65
N CYS A 23 -13.10 7.62 2.93
CA CYS A 23 -13.61 6.34 3.40
C CYS A 23 -15.10 6.47 3.71
N PRO A 24 -16.00 5.78 2.99
CA PRO A 24 -17.42 5.85 3.28
C PRO A 24 -17.71 5.35 4.71
N ASP A 25 -18.63 6.00 5.42
CA ASP A 25 -19.00 5.63 6.80
C ASP A 25 -19.34 4.15 6.97
N LYS A 26 -19.95 3.55 5.94
CA LYS A 26 -20.27 2.12 5.93
C LYS A 26 -19.01 1.25 6.06
N TYR A 27 -17.92 1.61 5.38
CA TYR A 27 -16.65 0.90 5.47
C TYR A 27 -16.00 1.07 6.84
N LEU A 28 -16.02 2.30 7.39
CA LEU A 28 -15.54 2.54 8.76
C LEU A 28 -16.29 1.66 9.76
N LYS A 29 -17.63 1.67 9.71
CA LYS A 29 -18.47 0.83 10.58
C LYS A 29 -18.15 -0.66 10.46
N ILE A 30 -18.01 -1.17 9.24
CA ILE A 30 -17.64 -2.58 9.01
C ILE A 30 -16.24 -2.88 9.59
N SER A 31 -15.28 -1.97 9.40
CA SER A 31 -13.93 -2.12 9.95
C SER A 31 -13.95 -2.18 11.48
N HIS A 32 -14.69 -1.28 12.14
CA HIS A 32 -14.85 -1.29 13.59
C HIS A 32 -15.50 -2.59 14.07
N LEU A 33 -16.61 -3.02 13.44
CA LEU A 33 -17.29 -4.27 13.79
C LEU A 33 -16.43 -5.53 13.63
N LEU A 34 -15.48 -5.52 12.69
CA LEU A 34 -14.61 -6.67 12.43
C LEU A 34 -13.34 -6.68 13.28
N HIS A 35 -12.86 -5.53 13.73
CA HIS A 35 -11.52 -5.39 14.30
C HIS A 35 -11.48 -4.81 15.73
N GLU A 36 -12.53 -4.14 16.21
CA GLU A 36 -12.58 -3.68 17.61
C GLU A 36 -12.90 -4.84 18.56
N ASP A 37 -12.26 -4.81 19.73
CA ASP A 37 -12.41 -5.80 20.81
C ASP A 37 -12.35 -7.27 20.35
N MET A 38 -11.60 -7.52 19.26
CA MET A 38 -11.37 -8.86 18.74
C MET A 38 -10.62 -9.70 19.79
N THR A 39 -11.09 -10.93 20.00
CA THR A 39 -10.39 -11.95 20.77
C THR A 39 -10.13 -13.19 19.92
N ALA A 40 -9.02 -13.89 20.18
CA ALA A 40 -8.68 -15.13 19.52
C ALA A 40 -8.34 -16.23 20.53
N THR A 41 -8.52 -17.48 20.12
CA THR A 41 -8.04 -18.68 20.79
C THR A 41 -7.14 -19.46 19.83
N ILE A 42 -6.17 -20.20 20.37
CA ILE A 42 -5.32 -21.11 19.59
C ILE A 42 -5.79 -22.53 19.86
N VAL A 43 -6.07 -23.29 18.79
CA VAL A 43 -6.42 -24.71 18.86
C VAL A 43 -5.17 -25.53 18.57
N GLY A 44 -4.71 -26.29 19.58
CA GLY A 44 -3.55 -27.17 19.49
C GLY A 44 -3.86 -28.52 18.84
N ASN A 45 -2.80 -29.26 18.50
CA ASN A 45 -2.94 -30.63 18.00
C ASN A 45 -3.56 -31.52 19.08
N GLY A 46 -4.75 -32.05 18.80
CA GLY A 46 -5.55 -32.84 19.75
C GLY A 46 -6.80 -32.13 20.29
N GLY A 47 -7.09 -30.91 19.84
CA GLY A 47 -8.34 -30.19 20.17
C GLY A 47 -8.29 -29.43 21.50
N SER A 48 -7.11 -29.29 22.12
CA SER A 48 -6.93 -28.40 23.27
C SER A 48 -6.97 -26.94 22.82
N GLU A 49 -7.70 -26.09 23.56
CA GLU A 49 -7.81 -24.66 23.26
C GLU A 49 -7.10 -23.82 24.34
N THR A 50 -6.48 -22.72 23.93
CA THR A 50 -5.97 -21.72 24.88
C THR A 50 -7.11 -20.88 25.46
N ALA A 51 -6.88 -20.23 26.60
CA ALA A 51 -7.74 -19.15 27.03
C ALA A 51 -7.83 -18.05 25.95
N PRO A 52 -8.99 -17.39 25.77
CA PRO A 52 -9.12 -16.27 24.85
C PRO A 52 -8.16 -15.14 25.21
N PHE A 53 -7.51 -14.58 24.22
CA PHE A 53 -6.68 -13.38 24.36
C PHE A 53 -7.13 -12.30 23.37
N ARG A 54 -6.93 -11.05 23.75
CA ARG A 54 -7.28 -9.88 22.93
C ARG A 54 -6.30 -9.74 21.77
N VAL A 55 -6.83 -9.38 20.60
CA VAL A 55 -6.07 -9.12 19.37
C VAL A 55 -6.04 -7.61 19.17
N ASP A 56 -4.94 -6.98 19.58
CA ASP A 56 -4.77 -5.53 19.48
C ASP A 56 -4.20 -5.08 18.13
N THR A 57 -3.53 -5.98 17.40
CA THR A 57 -2.89 -5.69 16.11
C THR A 57 -3.09 -6.82 15.12
N GLY A 58 -3.01 -6.47 13.84
CA GLY A 58 -3.14 -7.41 12.74
C GLY A 58 -4.59 -7.61 12.28
N VAL A 59 -4.71 -8.18 11.10
CA VAL A 59 -5.99 -8.56 10.49
C VAL A 59 -6.08 -10.07 10.42
N LYS A 60 -7.27 -10.64 10.64
CA LYS A 60 -7.48 -12.08 10.53
C LYS A 60 -7.14 -12.55 9.11
N GLN A 61 -6.29 -13.57 8.98
CA GLN A 61 -5.99 -14.18 7.69
C GLN A 61 -7.26 -14.79 7.07
N GLY A 62 -7.49 -14.53 5.79
CA GLY A 62 -8.74 -14.90 5.11
C GLY A 62 -9.92 -13.96 5.39
N CYS A 63 -9.71 -12.84 6.09
CA CYS A 63 -10.71 -11.79 6.21
C CYS A 63 -10.89 -11.07 4.86
N ILE A 64 -12.14 -10.94 4.42
CA ILE A 64 -12.51 -10.37 3.11
C ILE A 64 -11.97 -8.94 2.94
N ILE A 65 -11.94 -8.14 4.01
CA ILE A 65 -11.50 -6.75 3.95
C ILE A 65 -9.99 -6.56 4.16
N ALA A 66 -9.27 -7.60 4.57
CA ALA A 66 -7.83 -7.51 4.86
C ALA A 66 -7.04 -7.04 3.64
N SER A 67 -7.33 -7.58 2.45
CA SER A 67 -6.67 -7.17 1.20
C SER A 67 -6.94 -5.70 0.85
N THR A 68 -8.15 -5.21 1.12
CA THR A 68 -8.50 -3.80 0.89
C THR A 68 -7.78 -2.88 1.87
N LEU A 69 -7.73 -3.24 3.17
CA LEU A 69 -6.99 -2.49 4.18
C LEU A 69 -5.50 -2.43 3.85
N PHE A 70 -4.93 -3.54 3.38
CA PHE A 70 -3.55 -3.58 2.94
C PHE A 70 -3.28 -2.69 1.71
N ALA A 71 -4.18 -2.69 0.72
CA ALA A 71 -4.05 -1.79 -0.43
C ALA A 71 -4.12 -0.30 -0.02
N ILE A 72 -5.01 0.05 0.92
CA ILE A 72 -5.09 1.41 1.50
C ILE A 72 -3.79 1.77 2.22
N PHE A 73 -3.24 0.83 3.00
CA PHE A 73 -1.98 1.01 3.69
C PHE A 73 -0.85 1.35 2.72
N ILE A 74 -0.73 0.62 1.61
CA ILE A 74 0.32 0.91 0.62
C ILE A 74 0.09 2.23 -0.10
N ALA A 75 -1.16 2.57 -0.43
CA ALA A 75 -1.47 3.87 -1.00
C ALA A 75 -1.02 5.01 -0.06
N ALA A 76 -1.17 4.84 1.25
CA ALA A 76 -0.65 5.77 2.25
C ALA A 76 0.89 5.83 2.28
N ILE A 77 1.57 4.68 2.23
CA ILE A 77 3.04 4.62 2.13
C ILE A 77 3.54 5.39 0.91
N LEU A 78 3.01 5.08 -0.28
CA LEU A 78 3.37 5.73 -1.53
C LEU A 78 3.18 7.24 -1.48
N HIS A 79 2.08 7.68 -0.87
CA HIS A 79 1.83 9.10 -0.71
C HIS A 79 2.87 9.77 0.19
N LEU A 80 3.19 9.14 1.34
CA LEU A 80 4.19 9.66 2.27
C LEU A 80 5.61 9.69 1.67
N THR A 81 5.93 8.78 0.75
CA THR A 81 7.26 8.71 0.14
C THR A 81 7.39 9.55 -1.13
N SER A 82 6.29 9.88 -1.81
CA SER A 82 6.24 10.50 -3.15
C SER A 82 7.05 11.79 -3.35
N GLN A 83 7.36 12.57 -2.32
CA GLN A 83 7.97 13.90 -2.47
C GLN A 83 9.49 13.90 -2.61
N ASN A 84 10.19 12.80 -2.31
CA ASN A 84 11.67 12.79 -2.24
C ASN A 84 12.30 11.51 -2.82
N LEU A 85 11.66 10.86 -3.80
CA LEU A 85 12.20 9.65 -4.40
C LEU A 85 12.97 9.96 -5.70
N PRO A 86 14.09 9.25 -5.96
CA PRO A 86 14.75 9.31 -7.26
C PRO A 86 13.83 8.81 -8.37
N GLU A 87 14.16 9.17 -9.62
CA GLU A 87 13.39 8.73 -10.77
C GLU A 87 13.50 7.21 -10.93
N GLY A 88 12.36 6.52 -11.05
CA GLY A 88 12.33 5.08 -11.29
C GLY A 88 12.85 4.69 -12.68
N VAL A 89 12.65 3.42 -13.05
CA VAL A 89 13.06 2.89 -14.35
C VAL A 89 12.07 3.29 -15.43
N LYS A 90 12.56 3.92 -16.50
CA LYS A 90 11.75 4.29 -17.67
C LYS A 90 11.48 3.06 -18.54
N LEU A 91 10.20 2.74 -18.70
CA LEU A 91 9.70 1.73 -19.61
C LEU A 91 9.11 2.41 -20.86
N MET A 92 9.69 2.12 -22.01
CA MET A 92 9.10 2.43 -23.31
C MET A 92 8.17 1.28 -23.73
N TYR A 93 6.92 1.57 -24.03
CA TYR A 93 5.93 0.57 -24.41
C TYR A 93 4.99 1.04 -25.53
N ARG A 94 4.30 0.08 -26.14
CA ARG A 94 3.25 0.28 -27.14
C ARG A 94 2.17 -0.78 -26.97
N THR A 95 0.90 -0.44 -27.20
CA THR A 95 -0.26 -1.31 -26.94
C THR A 95 -0.88 -1.95 -28.19
N ASP A 96 -0.24 -1.83 -29.36
CA ASP A 96 -0.70 -2.41 -30.62
C ASP A 96 -0.24 -3.87 -30.84
N ASP A 97 -0.93 -4.58 -31.72
CA ASP A 97 -1.01 -6.06 -31.87
C ASP A 97 0.26 -6.77 -32.40
N ARG A 98 1.47 -6.22 -32.17
CA ARG A 98 2.74 -6.78 -32.66
C ARG A 98 3.85 -6.74 -31.60
N LEU A 99 3.64 -7.51 -30.52
CA LEU A 99 4.48 -7.56 -29.33
C LEU A 99 5.97 -7.83 -29.63
N PHE A 100 6.28 -8.75 -30.54
CA PHE A 100 7.66 -9.22 -30.77
C PHE A 100 8.48 -8.40 -31.77
N ASN A 101 7.99 -7.24 -32.24
CA ASN A 101 8.69 -6.43 -33.22
C ASN A 101 9.31 -5.18 -32.58
N LEU A 102 10.58 -5.28 -32.16
CA LEU A 102 11.32 -4.20 -31.51
C LEU A 102 11.59 -2.99 -32.43
N ASN A 103 11.59 -3.17 -33.76
CA ASN A 103 11.76 -2.05 -34.69
C ASN A 103 10.65 -1.00 -34.55
N ARG A 104 9.53 -1.34 -33.91
CA ARG A 104 8.41 -0.44 -33.65
C ARG A 104 8.76 0.69 -32.68
N PHE A 105 9.80 0.54 -31.86
CA PHE A 105 10.29 1.63 -31.01
C PHE A 105 10.99 2.75 -31.79
N LYS A 106 11.32 2.54 -33.08
CA LYS A 106 11.87 3.59 -33.95
C LYS A 106 10.85 4.67 -34.29
N ALA A 107 9.56 4.32 -34.32
CA ALA A 107 8.47 5.27 -34.58
C ALA A 107 8.08 6.02 -33.30
N LYS A 108 8.91 7.01 -32.91
CA LYS A 108 8.78 7.75 -31.64
C LYS A 108 7.39 8.33 -31.37
N SER A 109 6.66 8.75 -32.42
CA SER A 109 5.31 9.29 -32.30
C SER A 109 4.25 8.30 -31.78
N LYS A 110 4.55 7.00 -31.79
CA LYS A 110 3.64 5.94 -31.34
C LYS A 110 4.10 5.24 -30.06
N VAL A 111 5.24 5.64 -29.49
CA VAL A 111 5.81 5.03 -28.28
C VAL A 111 5.34 5.81 -27.07
N LEU A 112 4.81 5.10 -26.08
CA LEU A 112 4.50 5.65 -24.76
C LEU A 112 5.67 5.38 -23.82
N THR A 113 5.86 6.25 -22.84
CA THR A 113 6.84 6.08 -21.78
C THR A 113 6.14 6.14 -20.45
N SER A 114 6.46 5.21 -19.54
CA SER A 114 6.06 5.24 -18.14
C SER A 114 7.30 5.06 -17.27
N THR A 115 7.26 5.60 -16.06
CA THR A 115 8.30 5.38 -15.06
C THR A 115 7.76 4.39 -14.04
N ILE A 116 8.49 3.29 -13.83
CA ILE A 116 8.17 2.25 -12.86
C ILE A 116 9.17 2.35 -11.73
N MET A 117 8.68 2.44 -10.51
CA MET A 117 9.50 2.49 -9.29
C MET A 117 9.23 1.29 -8.38
N GLU A 118 7.99 0.81 -8.38
CA GLU A 118 7.51 -0.24 -7.50
C GLU A 118 6.66 -1.23 -8.30
N LEU A 119 6.85 -2.50 -8.02
CA LEU A 119 6.11 -3.63 -8.54
C LEU A 119 5.58 -4.42 -7.35
N GLN A 120 4.28 -4.32 -7.09
CA GLN A 120 3.69 -4.92 -5.90
C GLN A 120 2.62 -5.95 -6.26
N TYR A 121 2.63 -7.06 -5.52
CA TYR A 121 1.56 -8.03 -5.50
C TYR A 121 1.31 -8.51 -4.07
N ALA A 122 0.20 -8.09 -3.47
CA ALA A 122 -0.07 -8.32 -2.05
C ALA A 122 1.14 -7.87 -1.19
N ASP A 123 1.61 -8.71 -0.26
CA ASP A 123 2.76 -8.43 0.60
C ASP A 123 4.12 -8.53 -0.11
N ASP A 124 4.18 -9.13 -1.31
CA ASP A 124 5.39 -9.17 -2.12
C ASP A 124 5.59 -7.85 -2.86
N ASN A 125 6.76 -7.25 -2.66
CA ASN A 125 7.11 -5.96 -3.23
C ASN A 125 8.53 -5.99 -3.83
N ALA A 126 8.67 -5.49 -5.04
CA ALA A 126 9.94 -5.25 -5.71
C ALA A 126 10.08 -3.77 -6.08
N VAL A 127 11.17 -3.16 -5.63
CA VAL A 127 11.54 -1.78 -5.99
C VAL A 127 12.62 -1.81 -7.07
N VAL A 128 12.53 -0.93 -8.05
CA VAL A 128 13.48 -0.85 -9.17
C VAL A 128 14.11 0.52 -9.29
N ALA A 129 15.42 0.55 -9.56
CA ALA A 129 16.20 1.77 -9.78
C ALA A 129 17.38 1.51 -10.73
N TYR A 130 17.96 2.57 -11.29
CA TYR A 130 19.12 2.48 -12.18
C TYR A 130 20.46 2.34 -11.46
N SER A 131 20.52 2.73 -10.17
CA SER A 131 21.75 2.67 -9.37
C SER A 131 21.46 2.14 -7.97
N GLU A 132 22.47 1.53 -7.35
CA GLU A 132 22.41 1.09 -5.95
C GLU A 132 22.13 2.25 -5.00
N ALA A 133 22.67 3.44 -5.29
CA ALA A 133 22.45 4.64 -4.49
C ALA A 133 20.98 5.09 -4.52
N ASP A 134 20.37 5.07 -5.70
CA ASP A 134 18.94 5.37 -5.87
C ASP A 134 18.08 4.33 -5.17
N LEU A 135 18.41 3.04 -5.34
CA LEU A 135 17.72 1.95 -4.66
C LEU A 135 17.77 2.11 -3.13
N GLN A 136 18.94 2.43 -2.59
CA GLN A 136 19.12 2.67 -1.16
C GLN A 136 18.31 3.88 -0.66
N SER A 137 18.23 4.94 -1.46
CA SER A 137 17.39 6.12 -1.17
C SER A 137 15.91 5.75 -1.11
N ILE A 138 15.43 4.96 -2.08
CA ILE A 138 14.04 4.48 -2.10
C ILE A 138 13.76 3.60 -0.88
N LEU A 139 14.59 2.59 -0.62
CA LEU A 139 14.43 1.70 0.54
C LEU A 139 14.41 2.47 1.87
N ASN A 140 15.27 3.48 2.03
CA ASN A 140 15.27 4.34 3.21
C ASN A 140 13.98 5.15 3.36
N ALA A 141 13.41 5.64 2.26
CA ALA A 141 12.14 6.37 2.29
C ALA A 141 10.98 5.44 2.66
N PHE A 142 10.89 4.25 2.05
CA PHE A 142 9.90 3.24 2.40
C PHE A 142 10.04 2.80 3.87
N ALA A 143 11.27 2.50 4.34
CA ALA A 143 11.51 2.12 5.73
C ALA A 143 11.00 3.17 6.75
N ARG A 144 11.20 4.46 6.45
CA ARG A 144 10.66 5.55 7.28
C ARG A 144 9.13 5.58 7.25
N ALA A 145 8.52 5.45 6.07
CA ALA A 145 7.07 5.47 5.93
C ALA A 145 6.41 4.26 6.62
N TYR A 146 6.96 3.05 6.47
CA TYR A 146 6.47 1.84 7.15
C TYR A 146 6.48 2.03 8.67
N ARG A 147 7.58 2.54 9.23
CA ARG A 147 7.69 2.80 10.68
C ARG A 147 6.67 3.84 11.16
N LEU A 148 6.43 4.90 10.39
CA LEU A 148 5.42 5.91 10.72
C LEU A 148 4.00 5.33 10.80
N LEU A 149 3.73 4.26 10.04
CA LEU A 149 2.44 3.56 10.04
C LEU A 149 2.45 2.29 10.92
N GLY A 150 3.49 2.08 11.73
CA GLY A 150 3.55 0.98 12.70
C GLY A 150 3.94 -0.39 12.14
N LEU A 151 4.55 -0.45 10.96
CA LEU A 151 5.13 -1.68 10.40
C LEU A 151 6.65 -1.60 10.31
N ASP A 152 7.30 -2.77 10.38
CA ASP A 152 8.73 -2.92 10.18
C ASP A 152 9.04 -3.71 8.90
N LEU A 153 10.04 -3.23 8.16
CA LEU A 153 10.59 -3.97 7.02
C LEU A 153 11.40 -5.17 7.50
N ASN A 154 11.13 -6.33 6.90
CA ASN A 154 11.88 -7.55 7.18
C ASN A 154 13.21 -7.55 6.41
N ILE A 155 14.26 -7.08 7.05
CA ILE A 155 15.61 -7.01 6.47
C ILE A 155 16.12 -8.40 6.03
N LYS A 156 15.80 -9.46 6.79
CA LYS A 156 16.27 -10.82 6.48
C LYS A 156 15.65 -11.39 5.21
N LYS A 157 14.44 -10.94 4.85
CA LYS A 157 13.75 -11.34 3.62
C LYS A 157 14.03 -10.41 2.45
N THR A 158 14.58 -9.22 2.71
CA THR A 158 14.89 -8.24 1.66
C THR A 158 16.13 -8.69 0.91
N GLN A 159 16.02 -8.81 -0.42
CA GLN A 159 17.12 -9.17 -1.32
C GLN A 159 17.41 -8.00 -2.26
N ILE A 160 18.68 -7.83 -2.65
CA ILE A 160 19.16 -6.82 -3.61
C ILE A 160 19.69 -7.56 -4.84
#